data_AF-A0A932NR34-F1
#
_entry.id   AF-A0A932NR34-F1
#
_cell.length_a   1.000
_cell.length_b   1.000
_cell.length_c   1.000
_cell.angle_alpha   90.00
_cell.angle_beta   90.00
_cell.angle_gamma   90.00
#
_symmetry.space_group_name_H-M   'P 1'
#
loop_
_entity.id
_entity.type
_entity.pdbx_description
1 polymer ?
#
loop_
_entity_poly.entity_id
_entity_poly.type
_entity_poly.pdbx_seq_one_letter_code
_entity_poly.pdbx_strand_id
1 'polypeptide(L)'
;EQSIRFPDRRLRTVNYDLEAAYAGIYDAVVSGVESLTLAPYNLEAYKKAGVEVDEFEAGREQALVGIFKSRYLKRFESSIEAFRISIRRALAFLKTFESYILDGRILKSGDFHRALRYLDGEDEEDATPTSMAEEMDDSEEARRILDAMERIDPATYDLRRLHDAVQHDVDVLSEIWQRVKDISSEDDAKLDASVLGETVHPRNFNTLRRIRDEDGSVIEEEEQFIELASNEFLVHQLRALLDAGGREMLESLPDGIHSGLAKAGAQGVFFYFQARAPEGGKLHFWKYFDLHDQRIIDNRYIVANLIACNRDTPRVVDPEMFRSVFDLQEKVIEDILRSFEEQKALEMAPRSVDPIQQTVTTVLQGYMNHPDIERRRAIEVIRFLNQPMLGVQVRELREAYRNFQRKADIKALLSAVEELRKKFGAQQANSHGAGANPIGRLSREDLRLICFDLVTGG
;
A
#
# COMPACT_ATOMS: atom_id res chain seq x y z
N GLU A 1 23.88 30.79 22.04
CA GLU A 1 23.26 29.62 21.41
C GLU A 1 23.49 28.41 22.30
N GLN A 2 22.43 27.75 22.79
CA GLN A 2 22.56 26.47 23.49
C GLN A 2 22.18 25.36 22.50
N SER A 3 23.13 24.47 22.21
CA SER A 3 22.93 23.31 21.35
C SER A 3 22.00 22.31 22.04
N ILE A 4 20.91 21.92 21.36
CA ILE A 4 19.98 20.89 21.82
C ILE A 4 20.70 19.54 21.75
N ARG A 5 20.89 18.89 22.89
CA ARG A 5 21.34 17.49 22.99
C ARG A 5 20.15 16.59 23.23
N PHE A 6 19.91 15.65 22.32
CA PHE A 6 18.95 14.57 22.53
C PHE A 6 19.49 13.56 23.57
N PRO A 7 18.61 12.95 24.38
CA PRO A 7 19.02 11.95 25.35
C PRO A 7 19.51 10.67 24.65
N ASP A 8 20.46 9.98 25.29
CA ASP A 8 20.98 8.70 24.80
C ASP A 8 19.88 7.63 24.78
N ARG A 9 19.64 7.06 23.60
CA ARG A 9 18.62 6.04 23.37
C ARG A 9 19.02 4.74 24.08
N ARG A 10 18.17 4.28 25.00
CA ARG A 10 18.27 2.94 25.62
C ARG A 10 17.13 2.07 25.14
N LEU A 11 17.42 1.15 24.22
CA LEU A 11 16.47 0.14 23.74
C LEU A 11 16.22 -0.92 24.82
N ARG A 12 14.96 -1.34 24.97
CA ARG A 12 14.59 -2.50 25.78
C ARG A 12 13.76 -3.43 24.92
N THR A 13 14.24 -4.65 24.72
CA THR A 13 13.49 -5.72 24.07
C THR A 13 12.54 -6.31 25.09
N VAL A 14 11.25 -6.33 24.77
CA VAL A 14 10.24 -7.01 25.58
C VAL A 14 9.93 -8.33 24.88
N ASN A 15 10.29 -9.42 25.54
CA ASN A 15 9.97 -10.76 25.08
C ASN A 15 8.64 -11.15 25.74
N TYR A 16 7.66 -11.53 24.93
CA TYR A 16 6.42 -12.13 25.39
C TYR A 16 6.28 -13.51 24.76
N ASP A 17 5.67 -14.42 25.50
CA ASP A 17 5.49 -15.81 25.08
C ASP A 17 4.17 -15.94 24.32
N LEU A 18 4.27 -16.00 23.00
CA LEU A 18 3.13 -16.16 22.09
C LEU A 18 2.45 -17.53 22.26
N GLU A 19 3.19 -18.55 22.69
CA GLU A 19 2.67 -19.91 22.88
C GLU A 19 1.80 -19.97 24.14
N ALA A 20 2.24 -19.30 25.22
CA ALA A 20 1.47 -19.14 26.45
C ALA A 20 0.18 -18.32 26.28
N ALA A 21 0.15 -17.37 25.34
CA ALA A 21 -1.01 -16.53 25.07
C ALA A 21 -2.12 -17.24 24.26
N TYR A 22 -1.78 -18.25 23.46
CA TYR A 22 -2.69 -18.83 22.46
C TYR A 22 -2.82 -20.37 22.51
N ALA A 23 -2.31 -21.04 23.56
CA ALA A 23 -2.57 -22.46 23.88
C ALA A 23 -2.46 -23.44 22.68
N GLY A 24 -1.43 -23.29 21.84
CA GLY A 24 -1.18 -24.15 20.67
C GLY A 24 -1.81 -23.70 19.34
N ILE A 25 -2.57 -22.59 19.32
CA ILE A 25 -3.07 -21.99 18.08
C ILE A 25 -1.91 -21.39 17.26
N TYR A 26 -0.85 -20.91 17.91
CA TYR A 26 0.28 -20.27 17.23
C TYR A 26 0.94 -21.21 16.20
N ASP A 27 1.34 -22.41 16.61
CA ASP A 27 1.98 -23.38 15.71
C ASP A 27 1.05 -23.82 14.58
N ALA A 28 -0.23 -23.99 14.88
CA ALA A 28 -1.23 -24.35 13.86
C ALA A 28 -1.39 -23.23 12.82
N VAL A 29 -1.42 -21.96 13.26
CA VAL A 29 -1.49 -20.80 12.37
C VAL A 29 -0.22 -20.67 11.54
N VAL A 30 0.96 -20.76 12.16
CA VAL A 30 2.24 -20.65 11.45
C VAL A 30 2.39 -21.76 10.43
N SER A 31 2.18 -23.01 10.84
CA SER A 31 2.26 -24.17 9.94
C SER A 31 1.22 -24.08 8.82
N GLY A 32 0.00 -23.62 9.13
CA GLY A 32 -1.06 -23.41 8.15
C GLY A 32 -0.63 -22.38 7.11
N VAL A 33 -0.23 -21.18 7.54
CA VAL A 33 0.22 -20.11 6.65
C VAL A 33 1.42 -20.54 5.80
N GLU A 34 2.41 -21.21 6.38
CA GLU A 34 3.57 -21.72 5.64
C GLU A 34 3.18 -22.80 4.61
N SER A 35 2.12 -23.55 4.85
CA SER A 35 1.62 -24.57 3.92
C SER A 35 0.80 -24.02 2.74
N LEU A 36 0.43 -22.74 2.75
CA LEU A 36 -0.37 -22.15 1.67
C LEU A 36 0.39 -22.19 0.33
N THR A 37 -0.29 -22.55 -0.74
CA THR A 37 0.24 -22.51 -2.10
C THR A 37 0.04 -21.13 -2.74
N LEU A 38 -1.03 -20.44 -2.34
CA LEU A 38 -1.49 -19.16 -2.85
C LEU A 38 -1.60 -19.17 -4.38
N ALA A 39 -2.27 -20.22 -4.87
CA ALA A 39 -2.35 -20.59 -6.28
C ALA A 39 -2.74 -19.44 -7.26
N PRO A 40 -3.67 -18.52 -6.94
CA PRO A 40 -4.00 -17.39 -7.81
C PRO A 40 -2.84 -16.41 -8.07
N TYR A 41 -1.80 -16.46 -7.23
CA TYR A 41 -0.61 -15.63 -7.33
C TYR A 41 0.61 -16.42 -7.84
N ASN A 42 0.43 -17.67 -8.26
CA ASN A 42 1.48 -18.60 -8.66
C ASN A 42 1.07 -19.51 -9.83
N LEU A 43 0.46 -18.93 -10.86
CA LEU A 43 -0.14 -19.66 -11.97
C LEU A 43 0.91 -20.40 -12.82
N GLU A 44 2.12 -19.85 -12.99
CA GLU A 44 3.21 -20.47 -13.75
C GLU A 44 3.57 -21.86 -13.21
N ALA A 45 3.47 -22.06 -11.88
CA ALA A 45 3.72 -23.35 -11.24
C ALA A 45 2.73 -24.46 -11.64
N TYR A 46 1.60 -24.09 -12.27
CA TYR A 46 0.53 -25.00 -12.71
C TYR A 46 0.46 -25.17 -14.23
N LYS A 47 1.43 -24.66 -14.99
CA LYS A 47 1.58 -25.03 -16.41
C LYS A 47 1.87 -26.53 -16.55
N LYS A 48 1.34 -27.14 -17.61
CA LYS A 48 1.56 -28.57 -17.88
C LYS A 48 3.02 -28.85 -18.24
N ALA A 49 3.45 -30.09 -17.99
CA ALA A 49 4.78 -30.54 -18.42
C ALA A 49 4.96 -30.37 -19.93
N GLY A 50 6.08 -29.75 -20.34
CA GLY A 50 6.40 -29.46 -21.73
C GLY A 50 5.86 -28.12 -22.26
N VAL A 51 5.11 -27.37 -21.46
CA VAL A 51 4.77 -25.97 -21.73
C VAL A 51 5.90 -25.09 -21.20
N GLU A 52 6.29 -24.08 -21.98
CA GLU A 52 7.30 -23.10 -21.57
C GLU A 52 6.81 -22.28 -20.37
N VAL A 53 7.61 -22.30 -19.31
CA VAL A 53 7.42 -21.48 -18.11
C VAL A 53 8.18 -20.19 -18.33
N ASP A 54 7.52 -19.06 -18.08
CA ASP A 54 8.21 -17.79 -18.02
C ASP A 54 8.94 -17.74 -16.67
N GLU A 55 10.23 -18.05 -16.67
CA GLU A 55 11.09 -18.09 -15.48
C GLU A 55 11.09 -16.76 -14.70
N PHE A 56 10.90 -15.64 -15.40
CA PHE A 56 10.82 -14.33 -14.76
C PHE A 56 9.50 -14.19 -14.01
N GLU A 57 8.40 -14.54 -14.67
CA GLU A 57 7.06 -14.52 -14.08
C GLU A 57 6.94 -15.53 -12.93
N ALA A 58 7.48 -16.74 -13.08
CA ALA A 58 7.48 -17.76 -12.04
C ALA A 58 8.25 -17.32 -10.78
N GLY A 59 9.41 -16.66 -10.95
CA GLY A 59 10.16 -16.09 -9.82
C GLY A 59 9.40 -14.97 -9.11
N ARG A 60 8.71 -14.12 -9.88
CA ARG A 60 7.87 -13.01 -9.37
C ARG A 60 6.70 -13.55 -8.54
N GLU A 61 6.01 -14.55 -9.08
CA GLU A 61 4.91 -15.24 -8.43
C GLU A 61 5.32 -15.93 -7.12
N GLN A 62 6.44 -16.66 -7.12
CA GLN A 62 6.98 -17.27 -5.89
C GLN A 62 7.33 -16.23 -4.82
N ALA A 63 7.87 -15.07 -5.21
CA ALA A 63 8.12 -13.97 -4.29
C ALA A 63 6.82 -13.41 -3.69
N LEU A 64 5.75 -13.26 -4.49
CA LEU A 64 4.44 -12.86 -3.99
C LEU A 64 3.90 -13.86 -2.95
N VAL A 65 4.00 -15.16 -3.21
CA VAL A 65 3.59 -16.20 -2.24
C VAL A 65 4.32 -16.01 -0.91
N GLY A 66 5.66 -15.87 -0.93
CA GLY A 66 6.46 -15.66 0.28
C GLY A 66 6.10 -14.38 1.04
N ILE A 67 5.79 -13.31 0.32
CA ILE A 67 5.34 -12.03 0.86
C ILE A 67 3.99 -12.18 1.58
N PHE A 68 3.00 -12.79 0.94
CA PHE A 68 1.68 -12.94 1.53
C PHE A 68 1.75 -13.75 2.82
N LYS A 69 2.49 -14.87 2.82
CA LYS A 69 2.78 -15.67 4.02
C LYS A 69 3.39 -14.83 5.14
N SER A 70 4.46 -14.10 4.83
CA SER A 70 5.12 -13.21 5.79
C SER A 70 4.18 -12.14 6.34
N ARG A 71 3.25 -11.63 5.53
CA ARG A 71 2.26 -10.63 5.95
C ARG A 71 1.20 -11.21 6.86
N TYR A 72 0.68 -12.40 6.57
CA TYR A 72 -0.22 -13.12 7.46
C TYR A 72 0.42 -13.32 8.83
N LEU A 73 1.66 -13.80 8.87
CA LEU A 73 2.41 -13.99 10.12
C LEU A 73 2.64 -12.67 10.88
N LYS A 74 3.09 -11.61 10.19
CA LYS A 74 3.29 -10.30 10.84
C LYS A 74 1.99 -9.70 11.38
N ARG A 75 0.87 -9.87 10.67
CA ARG A 75 -0.44 -9.42 11.14
C ARG A 75 -0.88 -10.23 12.36
N PHE A 76 -0.67 -11.54 12.35
CA PHE A 76 -0.90 -12.41 13.49
C PHE A 76 -0.05 -12.03 14.71
N GLU A 77 1.23 -11.75 14.52
CA GLU A 77 2.12 -11.25 15.58
C GLU A 77 1.68 -9.89 16.13
N SER A 78 1.16 -9.00 15.27
CA SER A 78 0.83 -7.62 15.63
C SER A 78 -0.55 -7.46 16.29
N SER A 79 -1.58 -8.16 15.82
CA SER A 79 -2.94 -8.06 16.34
C SER A 79 -3.81 -9.20 15.82
N ILE A 80 -4.51 -9.89 16.72
CA ILE A 80 -5.42 -10.97 16.31
C ILE A 80 -6.56 -10.46 15.40
N GLU A 81 -7.03 -9.23 15.63
CA GLU A 81 -8.07 -8.58 14.81
C GLU A 81 -7.59 -8.32 13.38
N ALA A 82 -6.41 -7.72 13.24
CA ALA A 82 -5.82 -7.46 11.92
C ALA A 82 -5.56 -8.76 11.14
N PHE A 83 -5.24 -9.84 11.85
CA PHE A 83 -5.10 -11.16 11.29
C PHE A 83 -6.43 -11.75 10.84
N ARG A 84 -7.47 -11.69 11.69
CA ARG A 84 -8.83 -12.14 11.38
C ARG A 84 -9.34 -11.50 10.09
N ILE A 85 -9.27 -10.16 9.99
CA ILE A 85 -9.67 -9.43 8.78
C ILE A 85 -8.92 -9.93 7.54
N SER A 86 -7.61 -10.17 7.68
CA SER A 86 -6.78 -10.71 6.61
C SER A 86 -7.23 -12.09 6.13
N ILE A 87 -7.50 -13.00 7.06
CA ILE A 87 -7.96 -14.36 6.74
C ILE A 87 -9.36 -14.31 6.12
N ARG A 88 -10.25 -13.46 6.64
CA ARG A 88 -11.61 -13.28 6.11
C ARG A 88 -11.60 -12.88 4.64
N ARG A 89 -10.85 -11.83 4.32
CA ARG A 89 -10.72 -11.31 2.94
C ARG A 89 -10.07 -12.32 2.00
N ALA A 90 -9.04 -13.01 2.49
CA ALA A 90 -8.38 -14.05 1.71
C ALA A 90 -9.32 -15.22 1.39
N LEU A 91 -10.13 -15.67 2.36
CA LEU A 91 -11.14 -16.70 2.14
C LEU A 91 -12.20 -16.27 1.14
N ALA A 92 -12.75 -15.06 1.28
CA ALA A 92 -13.73 -14.54 0.33
C ALA A 92 -13.16 -14.51 -1.08
N PHE A 93 -11.93 -14.00 -1.25
CA PHE A 93 -11.25 -13.99 -2.54
C PHE A 93 -11.02 -15.40 -3.09
N LEU A 94 -10.44 -16.32 -2.31
CA LEU A 94 -10.11 -17.67 -2.80
C LEU A 94 -11.36 -18.48 -3.17
N LYS A 95 -12.43 -18.42 -2.37
CA LYS A 95 -13.69 -19.09 -2.70
C LYS A 95 -14.36 -18.51 -3.96
N THR A 96 -14.23 -17.19 -4.15
CA THR A 96 -14.72 -16.52 -5.35
C THR A 96 -13.86 -16.89 -6.57
N PHE A 97 -12.53 -16.88 -6.43
CA PHE A 97 -11.59 -17.34 -7.44
C PHE A 97 -11.89 -18.78 -7.87
N GLU A 98 -12.12 -19.66 -6.89
CA GLU A 98 -12.47 -21.04 -7.14
C GLU A 98 -13.75 -21.18 -7.98
N SER A 99 -14.77 -20.36 -7.69
CA SER A 99 -16.02 -20.36 -8.45
C SER A 99 -15.77 -20.00 -9.93
N TYR A 100 -14.95 -18.99 -10.20
CA TYR A 100 -14.66 -18.55 -11.57
C TYR A 100 -13.66 -19.44 -12.32
N ILE A 101 -12.70 -20.06 -11.62
CA ILE A 101 -11.71 -20.91 -12.29
C ILE A 101 -12.33 -22.21 -12.80
N LEU A 102 -13.43 -22.68 -12.18
CA LEU A 102 -14.23 -23.80 -12.70
C LEU A 102 -14.84 -23.49 -14.08
N ASP A 103 -15.14 -22.22 -14.35
CA ASP A 103 -15.58 -21.73 -15.67
C ASP A 103 -14.42 -21.38 -16.61
N GLY A 104 -13.17 -21.61 -16.18
CA GLY A 104 -11.97 -21.25 -16.94
C GLY A 104 -11.69 -19.75 -16.98
N ARG A 105 -12.17 -18.97 -15.99
CA ARG A 105 -11.92 -17.53 -15.86
C ARG A 105 -10.96 -17.26 -14.69
N ILE A 106 -9.97 -16.39 -14.90
CA ILE A 106 -8.99 -16.02 -13.89
C ILE A 106 -9.45 -14.73 -13.21
N LEU A 107 -9.85 -14.84 -11.94
CA LEU A 107 -10.17 -13.68 -11.12
C LEU A 107 -8.90 -13.07 -10.53
N LYS A 108 -8.55 -11.85 -10.97
CA LYS A 108 -7.44 -11.08 -10.37
C LYS A 108 -7.93 -10.38 -9.10
N SER A 109 -7.06 -10.27 -8.08
CA SER A 109 -7.37 -9.61 -6.81
C SER A 109 -7.88 -8.17 -6.99
N GLY A 110 -7.30 -7.41 -7.93
CA GLY A 110 -7.73 -6.05 -8.25
C GLY A 110 -9.16 -5.99 -8.81
N ASP A 111 -9.51 -6.92 -9.70
CA ASP A 111 -10.85 -6.98 -10.28
C ASP A 111 -11.90 -7.43 -9.27
N PHE A 112 -11.53 -8.38 -8.39
CA PHE A 112 -12.36 -8.76 -7.25
C PHE A 112 -12.71 -7.55 -6.37
N HIS A 113 -11.70 -6.80 -5.91
CA HIS A 113 -11.95 -5.64 -5.06
C HIS A 113 -12.70 -4.51 -5.76
N ARG A 114 -12.48 -4.30 -7.06
CA ARG A 114 -13.25 -3.33 -7.84
C ARG A 114 -14.72 -3.74 -7.92
N ALA A 115 -14.99 -5.02 -8.17
CA ALA A 115 -16.34 -5.55 -8.26
C ALA A 115 -17.07 -5.54 -6.90
N LEU A 116 -16.37 -5.80 -5.78
CA LEU A 116 -16.94 -5.68 -4.43
C LEU A 116 -17.53 -4.29 -4.12
N ARG A 117 -17.04 -3.22 -4.75
CA ARG A 117 -17.57 -1.85 -4.55
C ARG A 117 -19.01 -1.66 -5.04
N TYR A 118 -19.52 -2.60 -5.81
CA TYR A 118 -20.86 -2.58 -6.40
C TYR A 118 -21.81 -3.57 -5.74
N LEU A 119 -21.39 -4.21 -4.64
CA LEU A 119 -22.22 -5.10 -3.86
C LEU A 119 -22.73 -4.37 -2.62
N ASP A 120 -24.04 -4.40 -2.42
CA ASP A 120 -24.68 -3.95 -1.19
C ASP A 120 -24.76 -5.16 -0.23
N GLY A 121 -23.79 -5.28 0.67
CA GLY A 121 -23.76 -6.32 1.70
C GLY A 121 -23.69 -5.72 3.11
N GLU A 122 -24.56 -6.16 4.00
CA GLU A 122 -24.32 -6.02 5.44
C GLU A 122 -23.17 -6.98 5.81
N ASP A 123 -21.97 -6.43 5.99
CA ASP A 123 -20.79 -7.22 6.34
C ASP A 123 -20.93 -7.70 7.81
N GLU A 124 -21.45 -8.91 8.00
CA GLU A 124 -21.43 -9.55 9.31
C GLU A 124 -19.99 -10.01 9.62
N GLU A 125 -19.26 -9.21 10.41
CA GLU A 125 -17.84 -9.45 10.76
C GLU A 125 -17.55 -10.85 11.31
N ASP A 126 -18.52 -11.47 12.00
CA ASP A 126 -18.41 -12.78 12.64
C ASP A 126 -18.84 -13.96 11.74
N ALA A 127 -19.42 -13.70 10.57
CA ALA A 127 -19.88 -14.75 9.66
C ALA A 127 -18.70 -15.48 9.00
N THR A 128 -18.87 -16.76 8.71
CA THR A 128 -17.86 -17.51 7.95
C THR A 128 -17.88 -17.01 6.50
N PRO A 129 -16.77 -16.48 5.97
CA PRO A 129 -16.74 -15.90 4.63
C PRO A 129 -17.09 -16.95 3.55
N THR A 130 -17.94 -16.55 2.60
CA THR A 130 -18.42 -17.36 1.47
C THR A 130 -17.86 -16.84 0.15
N SER A 131 -18.13 -17.56 -0.95
CA SER A 131 -17.90 -17.04 -2.30
C SER A 131 -18.86 -15.88 -2.56
N MET A 132 -18.37 -14.82 -3.21
CA MET A 132 -19.16 -13.67 -3.64
C MET A 132 -19.57 -13.79 -5.12
N ALA A 133 -19.30 -14.92 -5.78
CA ALA A 133 -19.48 -15.06 -7.22
C ALA A 133 -20.94 -14.83 -7.66
N GLU A 134 -21.92 -15.39 -6.93
CA GLU A 134 -23.35 -15.21 -7.22
C GLU A 134 -23.76 -13.73 -7.13
N GLU A 135 -23.40 -13.06 -6.03
CA GLU A 135 -23.67 -11.63 -5.82
C GLU A 135 -23.01 -10.76 -6.91
N MET A 136 -21.78 -11.10 -7.31
CA MET A 136 -21.06 -10.40 -8.38
C MET A 136 -21.67 -10.65 -9.77
N ASP A 137 -22.16 -11.85 -10.06
CA ASP A 137 -22.79 -12.19 -11.33
C ASP A 137 -24.21 -11.56 -11.46
N ASP A 138 -24.89 -11.35 -10.33
CA ASP A 138 -26.20 -10.68 -10.24
C ASP A 138 -26.11 -9.14 -10.37
N SER A 139 -24.96 -8.54 -10.01
CA SER A 139 -24.70 -7.11 -10.16
C SER A 139 -24.24 -6.77 -11.58
N GLU A 140 -25.00 -5.93 -12.30
CA GLU A 140 -24.65 -5.53 -13.67
C GLU A 140 -23.29 -4.82 -13.73
N GLU A 141 -22.97 -3.96 -12.77
CA GLU A 141 -21.72 -3.22 -12.70
C GLU A 141 -20.52 -4.12 -12.39
N ALA A 142 -20.67 -5.03 -11.43
CA ALA A 142 -19.63 -6.01 -11.11
C ALA A 142 -19.38 -6.93 -12.31
N ARG A 143 -20.44 -7.41 -12.96
CA ARG A 143 -20.34 -8.28 -14.14
C ARG A 143 -19.57 -7.64 -15.30
N ARG A 144 -19.72 -6.33 -15.55
CA ARG A 144 -18.93 -5.63 -16.57
C ARG A 144 -17.43 -5.67 -16.31
N ILE A 145 -17.01 -5.70 -15.04
CA ILE A 145 -15.61 -5.87 -14.67
C ILE A 145 -15.15 -7.30 -14.97
N LEU A 146 -16.03 -8.26 -14.68
CA LEU A 146 -15.77 -9.69 -14.80
C LEU A 146 -15.78 -10.20 -16.25
N ASP A 147 -16.55 -9.56 -17.15
CA ASP A 147 -16.59 -9.91 -18.57
C ASP A 147 -15.24 -9.70 -19.28
N ALA A 148 -14.38 -8.83 -18.72
CA ALA A 148 -13.02 -8.59 -19.21
C ALA A 148 -11.98 -9.54 -18.61
N MET A 149 -12.38 -10.52 -17.77
CA MET A 149 -11.44 -11.45 -17.16
C MET A 149 -10.72 -12.30 -18.20
N GLU A 150 -9.44 -12.50 -17.94
CA GLU A 150 -8.60 -13.40 -18.69
C GLU A 150 -9.12 -14.83 -18.56
N ARG A 151 -9.09 -15.56 -19.68
CA ARG A 151 -9.44 -16.99 -19.69
C ARG A 151 -8.19 -17.82 -19.54
N ILE A 152 -8.26 -18.85 -18.73
CA ILE A 152 -7.19 -19.84 -18.63
C ILE A 152 -7.36 -20.89 -19.73
N ASP A 153 -6.29 -21.16 -20.47
CA ASP A 153 -6.31 -22.21 -21.49
C ASP A 153 -6.08 -23.59 -20.86
N PRO A 154 -7.06 -24.52 -20.91
CA PRO A 154 -6.91 -25.86 -20.37
C PRO A 154 -5.85 -26.69 -21.10
N ALA A 155 -5.39 -26.29 -22.29
CA ALA A 155 -4.28 -26.97 -22.97
C ALA A 155 -2.93 -26.60 -22.35
N THR A 156 -2.79 -25.36 -21.86
CA THR A 156 -1.58 -24.80 -21.26
C THR A 156 -1.44 -25.13 -19.77
N TYR A 157 -2.55 -25.10 -19.02
CA TYR A 157 -2.53 -25.26 -17.55
C TYR A 157 -3.14 -26.59 -17.08
N ASP A 158 -2.57 -27.15 -16.01
CA ASP A 158 -3.14 -28.27 -15.28
C ASP A 158 -4.21 -27.76 -14.29
N LEU A 159 -5.43 -27.59 -14.82
CA LEU A 159 -6.56 -27.06 -14.04
C LEU A 159 -6.93 -27.93 -12.85
N ARG A 160 -6.67 -29.23 -12.91
CA ARG A 160 -6.92 -30.13 -11.77
C ARG A 160 -5.96 -29.82 -10.64
N ARG A 161 -4.66 -29.75 -10.94
CA ARG A 161 -3.64 -29.40 -9.95
C ARG A 161 -3.84 -27.99 -9.39
N LEU A 162 -4.26 -27.05 -10.23
CA LEU A 162 -4.60 -25.69 -9.81
C LEU A 162 -5.79 -25.68 -8.84
N HIS A 163 -6.87 -26.37 -9.19
CA HIS A 163 -8.05 -26.49 -8.33
C HIS A 163 -7.72 -27.17 -7.00
N ASP A 164 -6.98 -28.29 -7.02
CA ASP A 164 -6.56 -29.00 -5.81
C ASP A 164 -5.75 -28.08 -4.87
N ALA A 165 -4.92 -27.19 -5.42
CA ALA A 165 -4.13 -26.23 -4.64
C ALA A 165 -4.95 -25.08 -4.07
N VAL A 166 -5.92 -24.55 -4.84
CA VAL A 166 -6.87 -23.54 -4.34
C VAL A 166 -7.72 -24.12 -3.21
N GLN A 167 -8.22 -25.35 -3.37
CA GLN A 167 -8.98 -26.06 -2.35
C GLN A 167 -8.16 -26.26 -1.07
N HIS A 168 -6.90 -26.71 -1.19
CA HIS A 168 -5.99 -26.79 -0.05
C HIS A 168 -5.86 -25.45 0.69
N ASP A 169 -5.70 -24.34 -0.02
CA ASP A 169 -5.60 -23.02 0.60
C ASP A 169 -6.91 -22.61 1.29
N VAL A 170 -8.06 -22.86 0.66
CA VAL A 170 -9.39 -22.59 1.24
C VAL A 170 -9.58 -23.39 2.53
N ASP A 171 -9.21 -24.67 2.54
CA ASP A 171 -9.32 -25.54 3.71
C ASP A 171 -8.43 -25.04 4.85
N VAL A 172 -7.15 -24.78 4.57
CA VAL A 172 -6.19 -24.26 5.55
C VAL A 172 -6.64 -22.92 6.14
N LEU A 173 -7.07 -21.97 5.30
CA LEU A 173 -7.53 -20.68 5.79
C LEU A 173 -8.86 -20.79 6.54
N SER A 174 -9.75 -21.71 6.15
CA SER A 174 -11.02 -21.95 6.86
C SER A 174 -10.75 -22.53 8.25
N GLU A 175 -9.79 -23.45 8.34
CA GLU A 175 -9.29 -24.00 9.59
C GLU A 175 -8.66 -22.95 10.51
N ILE A 176 -7.87 -22.03 9.94
CA ILE A 176 -7.32 -20.89 10.68
C ILE A 176 -8.46 -19.98 11.16
N TRP A 177 -9.41 -19.64 10.28
CA TRP A 177 -10.57 -18.80 10.59
C TRP A 177 -11.35 -19.33 11.79
N GLN A 178 -11.71 -20.63 11.78
CA GLN A 178 -12.46 -21.23 12.90
C GLN A 178 -11.71 -21.16 14.24
N ARG A 179 -10.37 -21.13 14.21
CA ARG A 179 -9.55 -21.00 15.42
C ARG A 179 -9.43 -19.56 15.92
N VAL A 180 -9.49 -18.57 15.03
CA VAL A 180 -9.23 -17.15 15.38
C VAL A 180 -10.47 -16.27 15.45
N LYS A 181 -11.60 -16.70 14.87
CA LYS A 181 -12.84 -15.89 14.80
C LYS A 181 -13.40 -15.52 16.18
N ASP A 182 -13.30 -16.42 17.16
CA ASP A 182 -13.92 -16.25 18.48
C ASP A 182 -12.95 -15.66 19.53
N ILE A 183 -11.70 -15.35 19.14
CA ILE A 183 -10.69 -14.81 20.07
C ILE A 183 -10.97 -13.32 20.30
N SER A 184 -11.44 -12.93 21.49
CA SER A 184 -11.72 -11.52 21.73
C SER A 184 -10.42 -10.69 21.78
N SER A 185 -10.51 -9.39 21.50
CA SER A 185 -9.37 -8.48 21.69
C SER A 185 -8.95 -8.36 23.16
N GLU A 186 -9.82 -8.71 24.11
CA GLU A 186 -9.51 -8.74 25.55
C GLU A 186 -8.66 -9.96 25.95
N ASP A 187 -8.71 -11.05 25.16
CA ASP A 187 -7.89 -12.24 25.35
C ASP A 187 -6.50 -12.11 24.68
N ASP A 188 -6.25 -11.03 23.93
CA ASP A 188 -4.96 -10.75 23.31
C ASP A 188 -3.97 -10.18 24.35
N ALA A 189 -3.25 -11.07 25.02
CA ALA A 189 -2.22 -10.74 26.02
C ALA A 189 -1.11 -9.79 25.49
N LYS A 190 -1.06 -9.56 24.17
CA LYS A 190 -0.17 -8.56 23.53
C LYS A 190 -0.54 -7.12 23.89
N LEU A 191 -1.78 -6.85 24.30
CA LEU A 191 -2.24 -5.51 24.67
C LEU A 191 -1.83 -5.10 26.10
N ASP A 192 -1.58 -6.07 26.99
CA ASP A 192 -1.23 -5.82 28.41
C ASP A 192 0.28 -5.58 28.63
N ALA A 193 1.12 -5.91 27.64
CA ALA A 193 2.53 -5.53 27.64
C ALA A 193 2.68 -4.06 27.20
N SER A 194 2.68 -3.15 28.17
CA SER A 194 3.10 -1.75 28.01
C SER A 194 4.48 -1.64 27.33
N VAL A 195 4.52 -1.46 26.00
CA VAL A 195 5.76 -1.21 25.24
C VAL A 195 5.59 -0.08 24.23
N LEU A 196 5.25 1.10 24.74
CA LEU A 196 5.67 2.36 24.15
C LEU A 196 7.15 2.59 24.52
N GLY A 197 8.05 2.20 23.64
CA GLY A 197 9.50 2.40 23.81
C GLY A 197 10.30 2.65 22.53
N GLU A 198 9.66 2.64 21.37
CA GLU A 198 10.33 2.94 20.10
C GLU A 198 9.74 4.19 19.45
N THR A 199 10.62 5.10 19.03
CA THR A 199 10.27 6.20 18.14
C THR A 199 10.03 5.61 16.76
N VAL A 200 8.77 5.28 16.50
CA VAL A 200 8.27 4.78 15.22
C VAL A 200 8.36 5.90 14.18
N HIS A 201 8.88 5.58 13.00
CA HIS A 201 8.98 6.51 11.88
C HIS A 201 7.58 7.00 11.45
N PRO A 202 7.35 8.30 11.15
CA PRO A 202 6.01 8.86 10.89
C PRO A 202 5.22 8.16 9.78
N ARG A 203 5.91 7.57 8.80
CA ARG A 203 5.30 6.77 7.71
C ARG A 203 4.64 5.47 8.21
N ASN A 204 5.17 4.81 9.24
CA ASN A 204 4.67 3.51 9.70
C ASN A 204 3.45 3.63 10.64
N PHE A 205 3.28 4.78 11.30
CA PHE A 205 2.16 5.01 12.23
C PHE A 205 0.82 5.26 11.52
N ASN A 206 0.85 5.87 10.33
CA ASN A 206 -0.36 6.03 9.53
C ASN A 206 -0.84 4.68 9.01
N THR A 207 0.06 3.79 8.59
CA THR A 207 -0.28 2.44 8.09
C THR A 207 -0.96 1.57 9.15
N LEU A 208 -0.35 1.43 10.34
CA LEU A 208 -0.90 0.59 11.42
C LEU A 208 -2.24 1.12 11.98
N ARG A 209 -2.47 2.42 11.90
CA ARG A 209 -3.73 3.04 12.33
C ARG A 209 -4.82 2.99 11.26
N ARG A 210 -4.45 3.05 9.97
CA ARG A 210 -5.36 2.92 8.82
C ARG A 210 -5.82 1.48 8.58
N ILE A 211 -4.97 0.50 8.89
CA ILE A 211 -5.32 -0.94 8.88
C ILE A 211 -6.41 -1.27 9.91
N ARG A 212 -6.41 -0.58 11.07
CA ARG A 212 -7.44 -0.75 12.12
C ARG A 212 -8.74 -0.02 11.84
N ASP A 213 -8.71 1.06 11.06
CA ASP A 213 -9.85 1.95 10.85
C ASP A 213 -10.56 1.69 9.47
N GLU A 214 -10.41 0.49 8.91
CA GLU A 214 -11.07 0.00 7.66
C GLU A 214 -10.98 0.92 6.42
N ASP A 215 -9.84 1.58 6.24
CA ASP A 215 -9.63 2.49 5.11
C ASP A 215 -9.48 1.70 3.79
N GLY A 216 -10.40 1.93 2.82
CA GLY A 216 -10.42 1.31 1.48
C GLY A 216 -9.20 1.63 0.59
N SER A 217 -8.22 2.36 1.11
CA SER A 217 -6.92 2.66 0.51
C SER A 217 -5.92 1.49 0.54
N VAL A 218 -6.28 0.31 1.06
CA VAL A 218 -5.38 -0.88 1.02
C VAL A 218 -4.99 -1.22 -0.42
N ILE A 219 -5.80 -0.84 -1.41
CA ILE A 219 -5.51 -1.03 -2.85
C ILE A 219 -4.31 -0.16 -3.30
N GLU A 220 -4.18 1.08 -2.79
CA GLU A 220 -2.97 1.89 -3.02
C GLU A 220 -1.76 1.32 -2.29
N GLU A 221 -1.96 0.65 -1.14
CA GLU A 221 -0.88 -0.06 -0.45
C GLU A 221 -0.44 -1.33 -1.19
N GLU A 222 -1.34 -2.04 -1.88
CA GLU A 222 -0.97 -3.15 -2.78
C GLU A 222 -0.14 -2.63 -3.97
N GLU A 223 -0.45 -1.47 -4.53
CA GLU A 223 0.36 -0.84 -5.60
C GLU A 223 1.72 -0.33 -5.09
N GLN A 224 1.75 0.29 -3.90
CA GLN A 224 2.98 0.75 -3.23
C GLN A 224 3.83 -0.41 -2.69
N PHE A 225 3.23 -1.58 -2.45
CA PHE A 225 3.91 -2.76 -1.95
C PHE A 225 4.37 -3.69 -3.07
N ILE A 226 3.67 -3.73 -4.21
CA ILE A 226 4.21 -4.23 -5.48
C ILE A 226 5.52 -3.48 -5.80
N GLU A 227 5.60 -2.17 -5.55
CA GLU A 227 6.89 -1.45 -5.62
C GLU A 227 7.94 -1.93 -4.60
N LEU A 228 7.57 -2.34 -3.38
CA LEU A 228 8.51 -2.87 -2.37
C LEU A 228 8.99 -4.30 -2.68
N ALA A 229 8.10 -5.18 -3.14
CA ALA A 229 8.42 -6.52 -3.65
C ALA A 229 9.33 -6.44 -4.88
N SER A 230 9.08 -5.44 -5.74
CA SER A 230 9.94 -5.13 -6.88
C SER A 230 11.33 -4.70 -6.45
N ASN A 231 11.50 -4.01 -5.31
CA ASN A 231 12.82 -3.60 -4.84
C ASN A 231 13.68 -4.81 -4.42
N GLU A 232 13.12 -5.83 -3.76
CA GLU A 232 13.91 -7.02 -3.42
C GLU A 232 14.31 -7.83 -4.66
N PHE A 233 13.40 -7.99 -5.62
CA PHE A 233 13.68 -8.64 -6.89
C PHE A 233 14.71 -7.87 -7.73
N LEU A 234 14.53 -6.55 -7.90
CA LEU A 234 15.46 -5.68 -8.61
C LEU A 234 16.83 -5.68 -7.93
N VAL A 235 16.86 -5.68 -6.59
CA VAL A 235 18.11 -5.81 -5.82
C VAL A 235 18.77 -7.17 -6.06
N HIS A 236 18.01 -8.26 -6.15
CA HIS A 236 18.57 -9.57 -6.48
C HIS A 236 19.17 -9.61 -7.88
N GLN A 237 18.47 -9.06 -8.89
CA GLN A 237 19.01 -8.96 -10.25
C GLN A 237 20.24 -8.05 -10.34
N LEU A 238 20.20 -6.89 -9.66
CA LEU A 238 21.35 -5.99 -9.55
C LEU A 238 22.54 -6.68 -8.88
N ARG A 239 22.32 -7.46 -7.81
CA ARG A 239 23.38 -8.26 -7.17
C ARG A 239 23.97 -9.27 -8.13
N ALA A 240 23.13 -10.05 -8.82
CA ALA A 240 23.61 -11.03 -9.81
C ALA A 240 24.46 -10.37 -10.92
N LEU A 241 24.05 -9.20 -11.42
CA LEU A 241 24.81 -8.42 -12.40
C LEU A 241 26.13 -7.87 -11.83
N LEU A 242 26.12 -7.35 -10.61
CA LEU A 242 27.30 -6.80 -9.94
C LEU A 242 28.30 -7.91 -9.61
N ASP A 243 27.83 -9.07 -9.13
CA ASP A 243 28.64 -10.25 -8.82
C ASP A 243 29.27 -10.85 -10.08
N ALA A 244 28.60 -10.72 -11.24
CA ALA A 244 29.13 -11.06 -12.56
C ALA A 244 30.13 -10.03 -13.13
N GLY A 245 30.53 -9.01 -12.35
CA GLY A 245 31.51 -8.00 -12.75
C GLY A 245 30.94 -6.81 -13.54
N GLY A 246 29.62 -6.63 -13.56
CA GLY A 246 28.94 -5.57 -14.32
C GLY A 246 29.15 -4.14 -13.80
N ARG A 247 29.87 -3.94 -12.69
CA ARG A 247 30.03 -2.63 -12.05
C ARG A 247 30.82 -1.63 -12.90
N GLU A 248 31.98 -2.05 -13.42
CA GLU A 248 32.83 -1.17 -14.25
C GLU A 248 32.12 -0.79 -15.56
N MET A 249 31.34 -1.71 -16.12
CA MET A 249 30.50 -1.45 -17.28
C MET A 249 29.48 -0.33 -16.97
N LEU A 250 28.71 -0.48 -15.88
CA LEU A 250 27.67 0.49 -15.51
C LEU A 250 28.21 1.90 -15.26
N GLU A 251 29.38 2.00 -14.61
CA GLU A 251 30.02 3.29 -14.31
C GLU A 251 30.54 4.01 -15.58
N SER A 252 30.76 3.26 -16.67
CA SER A 252 31.25 3.80 -17.95
C SER A 252 30.14 4.29 -18.90
N LEU A 253 28.86 3.99 -18.62
CA LEU A 253 27.76 4.30 -19.53
C LEU A 253 27.46 5.81 -19.53
N PRO A 254 27.34 6.44 -20.71
CA PRO A 254 26.94 7.84 -20.80
C PRO A 254 25.45 8.00 -20.52
N ASP A 255 25.08 9.09 -19.86
CA ASP A 255 23.68 9.53 -19.76
C ASP A 255 23.06 9.76 -21.15
N GLY A 256 21.78 9.45 -21.28
CA GLY A 256 21.04 9.48 -22.55
C GLY A 256 21.27 8.24 -23.43
N ILE A 257 21.91 7.19 -22.90
CA ILE A 257 22.02 5.90 -23.62
C ILE A 257 20.64 5.30 -23.88
N HIS A 258 20.53 4.57 -24.99
CA HIS A 258 19.27 3.94 -25.37
C HIS A 258 19.44 2.55 -25.97
N SER A 259 18.40 1.75 -25.78
CA SER A 259 18.25 0.44 -26.38
C SER A 259 16.84 0.28 -26.95
N GLY A 260 16.51 -0.96 -27.30
CA GLY A 260 15.13 -1.36 -27.49
C GLY A 260 15.01 -2.87 -27.53
N LEU A 261 13.80 -3.36 -27.30
CA LEU A 261 13.42 -4.77 -27.36
C LEU A 261 12.08 -4.95 -28.06
N ALA A 262 11.84 -6.17 -28.54
CA ALA A 262 10.52 -6.60 -28.97
C ALA A 262 9.82 -7.33 -27.82
N LYS A 263 8.58 -6.96 -27.53
CA LYS A 263 7.76 -7.59 -26.49
C LYS A 263 6.33 -7.74 -26.96
N ALA A 264 5.80 -8.97 -26.89
CA ALA A 264 4.41 -9.22 -27.22
C ALA A 264 3.49 -8.50 -26.22
N GLY A 265 2.44 -7.85 -26.74
CA GLY A 265 1.45 -7.16 -25.91
C GLY A 265 1.89 -5.84 -25.28
N ALA A 266 3.07 -5.32 -25.59
CA ALA A 266 3.53 -4.02 -25.11
C ALA A 266 4.12 -3.18 -26.25
N GLN A 267 3.74 -1.92 -26.34
CA GLN A 267 4.29 -0.96 -27.29
C GLN A 267 4.42 0.42 -26.63
N GLY A 268 5.64 0.94 -26.51
CA GLY A 268 5.87 2.16 -25.77
C GLY A 268 7.34 2.51 -25.56
N VAL A 269 7.58 3.59 -24.82
CA VAL A 269 8.93 4.08 -24.54
C VAL A 269 9.11 4.29 -23.04
N PHE A 270 10.13 3.65 -22.47
CA PHE A 270 10.59 3.91 -21.12
C PHE A 270 11.57 5.08 -21.10
N PHE A 271 11.44 5.95 -20.10
CA PHE A 271 12.37 7.01 -19.77
C PHE A 271 12.74 6.96 -18.29
N TYR A 272 14.04 7.11 -18.03
CA TYR A 272 14.55 7.31 -16.69
C TYR A 272 15.19 8.69 -16.56
N PHE A 273 14.60 9.56 -15.74
CA PHE A 273 15.14 10.86 -15.38
C PHE A 273 15.66 10.90 -13.96
N GLN A 274 16.69 11.70 -13.74
CA GLN A 274 17.21 12.03 -12.43
C GLN A 274 17.25 13.55 -12.25
N ALA A 275 16.90 14.03 -11.05
CA ALA A 275 17.09 15.43 -10.67
C ALA A 275 17.77 15.54 -9.31
N ARG A 276 18.24 16.73 -8.96
CA ARG A 276 18.80 17.00 -7.64
C ARG A 276 17.70 17.49 -6.70
N ALA A 277 17.53 16.83 -5.57
CA ALA A 277 16.57 17.28 -4.57
C ALA A 277 17.04 18.58 -3.90
N PRO A 278 16.14 19.56 -3.63
CA PRO A 278 16.48 20.80 -2.93
C PRO A 278 17.11 20.58 -1.55
N GLU A 279 16.73 19.49 -0.87
CA GLU A 279 17.14 19.14 0.49
C GLU A 279 18.42 18.27 0.53
N GLY A 280 19.02 18.02 -0.64
CA GLY A 280 20.10 17.05 -0.82
C GLY A 280 19.57 15.66 -1.22
N GLY A 281 20.31 14.98 -2.09
CA GLY A 281 19.92 13.68 -2.66
C GLY A 281 19.51 13.74 -4.13
N LYS A 282 19.15 12.57 -4.68
CA LYS A 282 18.72 12.39 -6.07
C LYS A 282 17.23 12.03 -6.10
N LEU A 283 16.49 12.70 -6.98
CA LEU A 283 15.13 12.31 -7.36
C LEU A 283 15.21 11.40 -8.57
N HIS A 284 14.35 10.39 -8.62
CA HIS A 284 14.36 9.35 -9.64
C HIS A 284 12.95 9.19 -10.22
N PHE A 285 12.82 9.42 -11.53
CA PHE A 285 11.54 9.36 -12.24
C PHE A 285 11.61 8.29 -13.32
N TRP A 286 10.87 7.20 -13.13
CA TRP A 286 10.70 6.13 -14.10
C TRP A 286 9.35 6.33 -14.75
N LYS A 287 9.32 6.52 -16.06
CA LYS A 287 8.09 6.83 -16.80
C LYS A 287 8.06 5.97 -18.04
N TYR A 288 6.99 5.23 -18.24
CA TYR A 288 6.73 4.49 -19.46
C TYR A 288 5.56 5.15 -20.19
N PHE A 289 5.79 5.59 -21.42
CA PHE A 289 4.74 6.11 -22.28
C PHE A 289 4.17 4.96 -23.11
N ASP A 290 2.95 4.55 -22.79
CA ASP A 290 2.20 3.52 -23.52
C ASP A 290 1.64 4.13 -24.82
N LEU A 291 2.03 3.57 -25.97
CA LEU A 291 1.61 4.08 -27.28
C LEU A 291 0.23 3.57 -27.71
N HIS A 292 -0.27 2.49 -27.10
CA HIS A 292 -1.60 1.97 -27.35
C HIS A 292 -2.66 2.84 -26.68
N ASP A 293 -2.52 3.05 -25.37
CA ASP A 293 -3.47 3.80 -24.54
C ASP A 293 -3.17 5.31 -24.49
N GLN A 294 -2.01 5.74 -25.02
CA GLN A 294 -1.49 7.12 -24.91
C GLN A 294 -1.44 7.65 -23.48
N ARG A 295 -1.02 6.80 -22.54
CA ARG A 295 -0.91 7.14 -21.11
C ARG A 295 0.50 6.95 -20.59
N ILE A 296 0.80 7.66 -19.50
CA ILE A 296 2.05 7.54 -18.78
C ILE A 296 1.84 6.61 -17.59
N ILE A 297 2.67 5.58 -17.50
CA ILE A 297 2.74 4.63 -16.40
C ILE A 297 4.02 4.94 -15.62
N ASP A 298 3.90 5.12 -14.31
CA ASP A 298 5.02 5.50 -13.44
C ASP A 298 5.20 4.59 -12.23
N ASN A 299 4.38 3.55 -12.12
CA ASN A 299 4.59 2.44 -11.19
C ASN A 299 5.86 1.68 -11.58
N ARG A 300 6.92 1.76 -10.76
CA ARG A 300 8.25 1.23 -11.08
C ARG A 300 8.27 -0.25 -11.40
N TYR A 301 7.38 -1.03 -10.79
CA TYR A 301 7.29 -2.46 -11.05
C TYR A 301 6.69 -2.76 -12.42
N ILE A 302 5.57 -2.12 -12.77
CA ILE A 302 4.96 -2.28 -14.09
C ILE A 302 5.96 -1.87 -15.16
N VAL A 303 6.63 -0.72 -14.94
CA VAL A 303 7.68 -0.24 -15.83
C VAL A 303 8.83 -1.23 -15.95
N ALA A 304 9.34 -1.77 -14.83
CA ALA A 304 10.41 -2.78 -14.83
C ALA A 304 10.02 -4.03 -15.60
N ASN A 305 8.78 -4.52 -15.46
CA ASN A 305 8.27 -5.66 -16.22
C ASN A 305 8.17 -5.35 -17.71
N LEU A 306 7.70 -4.15 -18.09
CA LEU A 306 7.58 -3.75 -19.49
C LEU A 306 8.94 -3.73 -20.21
N ILE A 307 10.01 -3.36 -19.52
CA ILE A 307 11.37 -3.28 -20.08
C ILE A 307 12.27 -4.49 -19.76
N ALA A 308 11.74 -5.49 -19.04
CA ALA A 308 12.52 -6.65 -18.66
C ALA A 308 12.95 -7.47 -19.90
N CYS A 309 14.21 -7.87 -19.94
CA CYS A 309 14.78 -8.70 -20.99
C CYS A 309 15.86 -9.66 -20.43
N ASN A 310 16.13 -10.71 -21.19
CA ASN A 310 17.24 -11.63 -20.91
C ASN A 310 18.53 -11.12 -21.57
N ARG A 311 19.68 -11.65 -21.14
CA ARG A 311 21.00 -11.30 -21.72
C ARG A 311 21.06 -11.50 -23.24
N ASP A 312 20.39 -12.54 -23.74
CA ASP A 312 20.41 -12.93 -25.15
C ASP A 312 19.24 -12.31 -25.95
N THR A 313 18.40 -11.47 -25.33
CA THR A 313 17.32 -10.78 -26.02
C THR A 313 17.88 -9.87 -27.12
N PRO A 314 17.45 -10.02 -28.39
CA PRO A 314 17.91 -9.19 -29.48
C PRO A 314 17.55 -7.72 -29.26
N ARG A 315 18.51 -6.83 -29.54
CA ARG A 315 18.26 -5.38 -29.54
C ARG A 315 17.42 -4.99 -30.75
N VAL A 316 16.24 -4.43 -30.51
CA VAL A 316 15.29 -3.99 -31.55
C VAL A 316 14.93 -2.53 -31.31
N VAL A 317 15.29 -1.64 -32.23
CA VAL A 317 14.94 -0.21 -32.17
C VAL A 317 14.11 0.12 -33.39
N ASP A 318 12.82 0.36 -33.19
CA ASP A 318 11.92 0.75 -34.27
C ASP A 318 12.27 2.17 -34.78
N PRO A 319 12.55 2.35 -36.10
CA PRO A 319 12.97 3.65 -36.63
C PRO A 319 11.91 4.75 -36.57
N GLU A 320 10.62 4.41 -36.61
CA GLU A 320 9.54 5.40 -36.57
C GLU A 320 9.30 5.86 -35.14
N MET A 321 9.23 4.92 -34.21
CA MET A 321 9.15 5.19 -32.78
C MET A 321 10.35 6.03 -32.32
N PHE A 322 11.55 5.69 -32.78
CA PHE A 322 12.76 6.46 -32.47
C PHE A 322 12.70 7.91 -32.96
N ARG A 323 12.10 8.18 -34.13
CA ARG A 323 11.92 9.58 -34.60
C ARG A 323 10.99 10.38 -33.69
N SER A 324 9.96 9.73 -33.15
CA SER A 324 8.98 10.36 -32.25
C SER A 324 9.44 10.49 -30.80
N VAL A 325 10.59 9.89 -30.43
CA VAL A 325 11.00 9.74 -29.03
C VAL A 325 11.16 11.07 -28.31
N PHE A 326 11.65 12.11 -29.00
CA PHE A 326 11.84 13.43 -28.42
C PHE A 326 10.50 14.12 -28.11
N ASP A 327 9.49 13.94 -28.96
CA ASP A 327 8.15 14.48 -28.70
C ASP A 327 7.50 13.77 -27.50
N LEU A 328 7.72 12.45 -27.36
CA LEU A 328 7.27 11.69 -26.19
C LEU A 328 8.03 12.10 -24.93
N GLN A 329 9.33 12.35 -25.05
CA GLN A 329 10.17 12.84 -23.96
C GLN A 329 9.64 14.17 -23.42
N GLU A 330 9.23 15.11 -24.28
CA GLU A 330 8.63 16.38 -23.87
C GLU A 330 7.35 16.16 -23.04
N LYS A 331 6.44 15.30 -23.51
CA LYS A 331 5.21 14.96 -22.78
C LYS A 331 5.50 14.36 -21.40
N VAL A 332 6.48 13.48 -21.33
CA VAL A 332 6.90 12.86 -20.06
C VAL A 332 7.52 13.87 -19.11
N ILE A 333 8.31 14.82 -19.61
CA ILE A 333 8.87 15.89 -18.79
C ILE A 333 7.75 16.80 -18.25
N GLU A 334 6.81 17.20 -19.09
CA GLU A 334 5.65 17.99 -18.66
C GLU A 334 4.85 17.27 -17.56
N ASP A 335 4.64 15.96 -17.70
CA ASP A 335 4.00 15.14 -16.68
C ASP A 335 4.78 15.12 -15.36
N ILE A 336 6.11 14.87 -15.40
CA ILE A 336 6.95 14.88 -14.20
C ILE A 336 6.85 16.23 -13.48
N LEU A 337 6.93 17.35 -14.21
CA LEU A 337 6.88 18.68 -13.63
C LEU A 337 5.51 18.98 -13.02
N ARG A 338 4.42 18.62 -13.73
CA ARG A 338 3.04 18.79 -13.25
C ARG A 338 2.80 17.95 -11.98
N SER A 339 3.08 16.64 -12.02
CA SER A 339 2.87 15.75 -10.88
C SER A 339 3.71 16.17 -9.66
N PHE A 340 4.94 16.65 -9.88
CA PHE A 340 5.78 17.15 -8.79
C PHE A 340 5.22 18.44 -8.16
N GLU A 341 4.67 19.34 -8.97
CA GLU A 341 4.00 20.56 -8.49
C GLU A 341 2.69 20.24 -7.75
N GLU A 342 1.87 19.32 -8.28
CA GLU A 342 0.64 18.83 -7.64
C GLU A 342 0.91 18.13 -6.30
N GLN A 343 1.90 17.24 -6.24
CA GLN A 343 2.27 16.55 -5.01
C GLN A 343 2.74 17.52 -3.94
N LYS A 344 3.56 18.51 -4.31
CA LYS A 344 3.94 19.59 -3.39
C LYS A 344 2.73 20.44 -2.99
N ALA A 345 1.83 20.76 -3.91
CA ALA A 345 0.62 21.52 -3.61
C ALA A 345 -0.30 20.77 -2.64
N LEU A 346 -0.43 19.45 -2.77
CA LEU A 346 -1.14 18.57 -1.84
C LEU A 346 -0.46 18.51 -0.45
N GLU A 347 0.87 18.46 -0.42
CA GLU A 347 1.65 18.50 0.82
C GLU A 347 1.58 19.87 1.53
N MET A 348 1.45 20.96 0.76
CA MET A 348 1.35 22.35 1.23
C MET A 348 -0.09 22.86 1.37
N ALA A 349 -1.10 22.12 0.89
CA ALA A 349 -2.49 22.53 0.95
C ALA A 349 -2.91 22.67 2.42
N PRO A 350 -3.51 23.81 2.81
CA PRO A 350 -4.04 23.96 4.15
C PRO A 350 -5.10 22.88 4.36
N ARG A 351 -4.83 21.94 5.27
CA ARG A 351 -5.82 20.94 5.69
C ARG A 351 -7.09 21.69 6.10
N SER A 352 -8.24 21.37 5.52
CA SER A 352 -9.50 21.97 5.93
C SER A 352 -9.82 21.55 7.37
N VAL A 353 -10.40 22.45 8.17
CA VAL A 353 -10.86 22.15 9.53
C VAL A 353 -11.98 21.10 9.44
N ASP A 354 -11.82 19.95 10.10
CA ASP A 354 -12.80 18.85 10.05
C ASP A 354 -14.15 19.32 10.65
N PRO A 355 -15.31 18.89 10.11
CA PRO A 355 -16.62 19.24 10.65
C PRO A 355 -16.79 19.00 12.15
N ILE A 356 -16.11 17.99 12.73
CA ILE A 356 -16.16 17.76 14.18
C ILE A 356 -15.52 18.90 14.97
N GLN A 357 -14.46 19.51 14.44
CA GLN A 357 -13.78 20.63 15.10
C GLN A 357 -14.71 21.85 15.21
N GLN A 358 -15.48 22.12 14.15
CA GLN A 358 -16.50 23.17 14.17
C GLN A 358 -17.62 22.83 15.15
N THR A 359 -18.10 21.59 15.14
CA THR A 359 -19.14 21.11 16.06
C THR A 359 -18.73 21.30 17.52
N VAL A 360 -17.53 20.84 17.90
CA VAL A 360 -17.03 21.01 19.28
C VAL A 360 -16.76 22.48 19.61
N THR A 361 -16.29 23.27 18.65
CA THR A 361 -16.11 24.72 18.83
C THR A 361 -17.43 25.42 19.17
N THR A 362 -18.49 25.13 18.41
CA THR A 362 -19.83 25.67 18.67
C THR A 362 -20.38 25.25 20.03
N VAL A 363 -20.16 23.98 20.41
CA VAL A 363 -20.55 23.47 21.74
C VAL A 363 -19.83 24.24 22.84
N LEU A 364 -18.49 24.37 22.77
CA LEU A 364 -17.73 25.12 23.78
C LEU A 364 -18.13 26.60 23.84
N GLN A 365 -18.43 27.21 22.69
CA GLN A 365 -18.95 28.58 22.64
C GLN A 365 -20.31 28.72 23.35
N GLY A 366 -21.19 27.73 23.22
CA GLY A 366 -22.49 27.69 23.92
C GLY A 366 -22.37 27.61 25.44
N TYR A 367 -21.28 27.06 25.96
CA TYR A 367 -21.03 26.90 27.40
C TYR A 367 -20.11 27.97 27.99
N MET A 368 -19.82 29.06 27.26
CA MET A 368 -18.91 30.13 27.68
C MET A 368 -19.30 30.85 28.99
N ASN A 369 -20.58 30.81 29.36
CA ASN A 369 -21.11 31.43 30.58
C ASN A 369 -21.43 30.39 31.68
N HIS A 370 -21.05 29.12 31.49
CA HIS A 370 -21.31 28.05 32.45
C HIS A 370 -20.39 28.19 33.69
N PRO A 371 -20.90 28.01 34.92
CA PRO A 371 -20.12 28.21 36.16
C PRO A 371 -18.88 27.32 36.28
N ASP A 372 -18.91 26.12 35.70
CA ASP A 372 -17.77 25.18 35.70
C ASP A 372 -16.72 25.42 34.60
N ILE A 373 -16.92 26.44 33.75
CA ILE A 373 -16.03 26.74 32.62
C ILE A 373 -15.30 28.05 32.86
N GLU A 374 -13.97 27.95 32.94
CA GLU A 374 -13.12 29.13 32.96
C GLU A 374 -12.97 29.69 31.54
N ARG A 375 -13.54 30.88 31.30
CA ARG A 375 -13.60 31.53 29.99
C ARG A 375 -12.25 31.62 29.27
N ARG A 376 -11.17 31.86 30.02
CA ARG A 376 -9.82 32.00 29.47
C ARG A 376 -9.32 30.68 28.85
N ARG A 377 -9.58 29.56 29.53
CA ARG A 377 -9.24 28.21 29.07
C ARG A 377 -10.04 27.81 27.84
N ALA A 378 -11.35 28.10 27.83
CA ALA A 378 -12.21 27.82 26.69
C ALA A 378 -11.78 28.56 25.41
N ILE A 379 -11.42 29.84 25.49
CA ILE A 379 -10.92 30.63 24.36
C ILE A 379 -9.65 30.01 23.75
N GLU A 380 -8.77 29.54 24.63
CA GLU A 380 -7.50 28.92 24.30
C GLU A 380 -7.66 27.57 23.59
N VAL A 381 -8.67 26.80 24.01
CA VAL A 381 -9.07 25.54 23.37
C VAL A 381 -9.74 25.81 22.02
N ILE A 382 -10.66 26.76 21.93
CA ILE A 382 -11.33 27.13 20.67
C ILE A 382 -10.32 27.60 19.63
N ARG A 383 -9.30 28.38 20.03
CA ARG A 383 -8.23 28.80 19.13
C ARG A 383 -7.49 27.61 18.53
N PHE A 384 -7.23 26.59 19.33
CA PHE A 384 -6.61 25.34 18.89
C PHE A 384 -7.54 24.51 17.99
N LEU A 385 -8.83 24.42 18.32
CA LEU A 385 -9.84 23.75 17.48
C LEU A 385 -10.03 24.41 16.10
N ASN A 386 -9.76 25.70 15.98
CA ASN A 386 -9.81 26.41 14.70
C ASN A 386 -8.55 26.19 13.84
N GLN A 387 -7.56 25.44 14.31
CA GLN A 387 -6.38 25.05 13.53
C GLN A 387 -6.61 23.66 12.91
N PRO A 388 -6.19 23.41 11.66
CA PRO A 388 -6.38 22.10 11.03
C PRO A 388 -5.74 20.96 11.80
N MET A 389 -6.52 19.91 12.06
CA MET A 389 -6.06 18.75 12.83
C MET A 389 -5.60 17.59 11.94
N LEU A 390 -4.67 16.79 12.46
CA LEU A 390 -4.33 15.48 11.91
C LEU A 390 -5.49 14.50 12.16
N GLY A 391 -5.68 13.49 11.30
CA GLY A 391 -6.75 12.48 11.48
C GLY A 391 -6.75 11.80 12.87
N VAL A 392 -5.57 11.63 13.46
CA VAL A 392 -5.39 11.17 14.85
C VAL A 392 -6.10 12.06 15.87
N GLN A 393 -5.89 13.37 15.76
CA GLN A 393 -6.47 14.38 16.64
C GLN A 393 -7.97 14.49 16.41
N VAL A 394 -8.43 14.42 15.15
CA VAL A 394 -9.85 14.39 14.79
C VAL A 394 -10.56 13.21 15.45
N ARG A 395 -9.93 12.02 15.48
CA ARG A 395 -10.51 10.82 16.10
C ARG A 395 -10.63 10.94 17.62
N GLU A 396 -9.58 11.40 18.30
CA GLU A 396 -9.61 11.64 19.75
C GLU A 396 -10.63 12.74 20.10
N LEU A 397 -10.77 13.77 19.26
CA LEU A 397 -11.78 14.80 19.41
C LEU A 397 -13.21 14.27 19.23
N ARG A 398 -13.43 13.36 18.27
CA ARG A 398 -14.72 12.65 18.10
C ARG A 398 -15.05 11.81 19.33
N GLU A 399 -14.07 11.13 19.92
CA GLU A 399 -14.28 10.35 21.13
C GLU A 399 -14.61 11.22 22.34
N ALA A 400 -13.88 12.32 22.54
CA ALA A 400 -14.17 13.30 23.57
C ALA A 400 -15.60 13.87 23.41
N TYR A 401 -16.01 14.16 22.17
CA TYR A 401 -17.36 14.64 21.88
C TYR A 401 -18.45 13.59 22.13
N ARG A 402 -18.24 12.32 21.75
CA ARG A 402 -19.17 11.22 22.07
C ARG A 402 -19.34 11.03 23.58
N ASN A 403 -18.24 11.12 24.34
CA ASN A 403 -18.29 11.05 25.80
C ASN A 403 -19.08 12.21 26.41
N PHE A 404 -18.92 13.41 25.86
CA PHE A 404 -19.75 14.56 26.23
C PHE A 404 -21.23 14.33 25.90
N GLN A 405 -21.57 13.82 24.71
CA GLN A 405 -22.96 13.53 24.35
C GLN A 405 -23.63 12.54 25.31
N ARG A 406 -22.87 11.56 25.83
CA ARG A 406 -23.39 10.57 26.79
C ARG A 406 -23.53 11.09 28.22
N LYS A 407 -22.56 11.89 28.69
CA LYS A 407 -22.45 12.27 30.11
C LYS A 407 -22.85 13.73 30.39
N ALA A 408 -23.03 14.54 29.34
CA ALA A 408 -23.27 15.99 29.41
C ALA A 408 -22.22 16.76 30.24
N ASP A 409 -21.03 16.20 30.42
CA ASP A 409 -19.96 16.79 31.23
C ASP A 409 -19.05 17.69 30.39
N ILE A 410 -19.36 18.98 30.40
CA ILE A 410 -18.60 19.99 29.65
C ILE A 410 -17.18 20.19 30.18
N LYS A 411 -16.95 19.95 31.48
CA LYS A 411 -15.63 20.08 32.11
C LYS A 411 -14.71 18.96 31.63
N ALA A 412 -15.23 17.74 31.53
CA ALA A 412 -14.53 16.61 30.95
C ALA A 412 -14.20 16.85 29.47
N LEU A 413 -15.13 17.42 28.68
CA LEU A 413 -14.87 17.78 27.28
C LEU A 413 -13.74 18.81 27.18
N LEU A 414 -13.81 19.90 27.95
CA LEU A 414 -12.80 20.95 27.94
C LEU A 414 -11.42 20.39 28.31
N SER A 415 -11.33 19.59 29.37
CA SER A 415 -10.06 18.95 29.78
C SER A 415 -9.52 17.96 28.76
N ALA A 416 -10.39 17.19 28.08
CA ALA A 416 -9.95 16.28 27.03
C ALA A 416 -9.31 17.04 25.85
N VAL A 417 -9.90 18.17 25.43
CA VAL A 417 -9.33 18.97 24.33
C VAL A 417 -8.06 19.72 24.78
N GLU A 418 -7.95 20.12 26.04
CA GLU A 418 -6.71 20.67 26.59
C GLU A 418 -5.58 19.65 26.62
N GLU A 419 -5.86 18.41 26.99
CA GLU A 419 -4.88 17.32 26.92
C GLU A 419 -4.48 17.03 25.47
N LEU A 420 -5.42 17.06 24.53
CA LEU A 420 -5.15 16.99 23.10
C LEU A 420 -4.19 18.13 22.67
N ARG A 421 -4.44 19.36 23.13
CA ARG A 421 -3.55 20.50 22.87
C ARG A 421 -2.17 20.35 23.50
N LYS A 422 -2.06 19.82 24.71
CA LYS A 422 -0.75 19.58 25.35
C LYS A 422 0.06 18.52 24.60
N LYS A 423 -0.60 17.45 24.16
CA LYS A 423 0.02 16.36 23.40
C LYS A 423 0.50 16.80 22.02
N PHE A 424 -0.28 17.65 21.34
CA PHE A 424 -0.05 17.93 19.91
C PHE A 424 0.16 19.40 19.52
N GLY A 425 -0.13 20.36 20.40
CA GLY A 425 -0.09 21.79 20.09
C GLY A 425 1.32 22.37 19.88
N ALA A 426 2.36 21.75 20.44
CA ALA A 426 3.75 22.16 20.21
C ALA A 426 4.27 21.77 18.81
N GLN A 427 3.70 20.75 18.18
CA GLN A 427 4.08 20.32 16.82
C GLN A 427 3.55 21.30 15.74
N GLN A 428 2.42 21.97 15.98
CA GLN A 428 1.87 22.97 15.06
C GLN A 428 2.65 24.30 15.07
N ALA A 429 3.16 24.76 16.22
CA ALA A 429 3.92 26.01 16.30
C ALA A 429 5.26 25.98 15.53
N ASN A 430 5.92 24.81 15.45
CA ASN A 430 7.14 24.65 14.68
C ASN A 430 6.90 24.47 13.17
N SER A 431 5.71 24.04 12.76
CA SER A 431 5.34 23.88 11.34
C SER A 431 4.94 25.20 10.66
N HIS A 432 4.56 26.22 11.44
CA HIS A 432 4.11 27.53 10.92
C HIS A 432 5.10 28.67 11.22
N GLY A 433 6.27 28.38 11.80
CA GLY A 433 7.20 29.38 12.35
C GLY A 433 8.64 29.36 11.83
N ALA A 434 9.01 28.46 10.92
CA ALA A 434 10.27 28.55 10.19
C ALA A 434 10.02 29.28 8.87
N GLY A 435 10.66 30.43 8.69
CA GLY A 435 10.46 31.33 7.57
C GLY A 435 10.41 30.63 6.22
N ALA A 436 9.46 31.08 5.40
CA ALA A 436 9.39 30.81 3.98
C ALA A 436 10.73 31.16 3.31
N ASN A 437 11.60 30.17 3.17
CA ASN A 437 12.50 30.13 2.02
C ASN A 437 11.67 29.60 0.84
N PRO A 438 11.76 30.18 -0.36
CA PRO A 438 11.15 29.58 -1.54
C PRO A 438 11.85 28.24 -1.82
N ILE A 439 11.29 27.13 -1.32
CA ILE A 439 11.85 25.79 -1.46
C ILE A 439 11.67 25.35 -2.93
N GLY A 440 12.80 25.11 -3.60
CA GLY A 440 12.98 24.95 -5.05
C GLY A 440 11.85 24.29 -5.83
N ARG A 441 11.34 25.03 -6.82
CA ARG A 441 10.55 24.51 -7.94
C ARG A 441 11.46 23.60 -8.77
N LEU A 442 10.98 22.40 -9.13
CA LEU A 442 11.67 21.57 -10.12
C LEU A 442 11.38 22.18 -11.49
N SER A 443 12.43 22.45 -12.27
CA SER A 443 12.31 22.97 -13.63
C SER A 443 12.76 21.91 -14.64
N ARG A 444 12.43 22.13 -15.91
CA ARG A 444 12.87 21.27 -17.01
C ARG A 444 14.39 21.07 -17.02
N GLU A 445 15.15 22.12 -16.76
CA GLU A 445 16.62 22.12 -16.79
C GLU A 445 17.23 21.27 -15.67
N ASP A 446 16.47 21.01 -14.61
CA ASP A 446 16.90 20.17 -13.49
C ASP A 446 16.77 18.66 -13.80
N LEU A 447 15.99 18.29 -14.83
CA LEU A 447 15.78 16.91 -15.24
C LEU A 447 16.88 16.44 -16.19
N ARG A 448 17.66 15.47 -15.73
CA ARG A 448 18.68 14.79 -16.55
C ARG A 448 18.15 13.44 -17.01
N LEU A 449 18.06 13.24 -18.33
CA LEU A 449 17.75 11.94 -18.91
C LEU A 449 18.95 11.00 -18.73
N ILE A 450 18.75 9.89 -18.02
CA ILE A 450 19.79 8.89 -17.76
C ILE A 450 19.79 7.84 -18.88
N CYS A 451 18.62 7.29 -19.20
CA CYS A 451 18.46 6.36 -20.32
C CYS A 451 17.00 6.33 -20.80
N PHE A 452 16.79 5.77 -21.99
CA PHE A 452 15.47 5.42 -22.50
C PHE A 452 15.51 4.09 -23.26
N ASP A 453 14.38 3.39 -23.31
CA ASP A 453 14.28 2.08 -23.96
C ASP A 453 13.00 1.97 -24.79
N LEU A 454 13.13 1.48 -26.02
CA LEU A 454 12.00 1.33 -26.94
C LEU A 454 11.43 -0.09 -26.83
N VAL A 455 10.17 -0.22 -26.47
CA VAL A 455 9.46 -1.50 -26.44
C VAL A 455 8.56 -1.55 -27.66
N THR A 456 8.92 -2.43 -28.59
CA THR A 456 8.20 -2.62 -29.86
C THR A 456 7.26 -3.80 -29.73
N GLY A 457 6.01 -3.62 -30.17
CA GLY A 457 5.04 -4.71 -30.23
C GLY A 457 5.59 -5.82 -31.12
N GLY A 458 5.81 -7.00 -30.53
CA GLY A 458 6.35 -8.18 -31.20
C GLY A 458 5.46 -8.73 -32.31
#